data_AF-A0A7C3T166-F1
#
_entry.id   AF-A0A7C3T166-F1
#
_cell.length_a   1.000
_cell.length_b   1.000
_cell.length_c   1.000
_cell.angle_alpha   90.00
_cell.angle_beta   90.00
_cell.angle_gamma   90.00
#
_symmetry.space_group_name_H-M   'P 1'
#
loop_
_entity.id
_entity.type
_entity.pdbx_description
1 polymer ?
#
loop_
_entity_poly.entity_id
_entity_poly.type
_entity_poly.pdbx_seq_one_letter_code
_entity_poly.pdbx_strand_id
1 'polypeptide(L)'
;MRRTIMVTVSVILLIIVPALAGCGGGNQPSGETGTGPQVTPGSPVGEAEAAACAANRRAISSAVQQYQAVKGQAPTSIQQLVPEFLQSVPACPSG
;
A
#
# COMPACT_ATOMS: atom_id res chain seq x y z
N MET A 1 -27.30 -36.54 2.48
CA MET A 1 -27.95 -35.27 2.11
C MET A 1 -27.25 -34.02 2.67
N ARG A 2 -26.77 -33.98 3.93
CA ARG A 2 -26.02 -32.80 4.46
C ARG A 2 -24.68 -32.55 3.77
N ARG A 3 -23.97 -33.62 3.38
CA ARG A 3 -22.68 -33.52 2.69
C ARG A 3 -22.79 -33.01 1.25
N THR A 4 -23.84 -33.38 0.54
CA THR A 4 -24.08 -32.92 -0.84
C THR A 4 -24.50 -31.46 -0.90
N ILE A 5 -25.28 -30.98 0.09
CA ILE A 5 -25.68 -29.56 0.22
C ILE A 5 -24.47 -28.67 0.51
N MET A 6 -23.51 -29.12 1.32
CA MET A 6 -22.32 -28.32 1.65
C MET A 6 -21.37 -28.17 0.44
N VAL A 7 -21.24 -29.22 -0.36
CA VAL A 7 -20.43 -29.20 -1.60
C VAL A 7 -21.07 -28.33 -2.67
N THR A 8 -22.40 -28.40 -2.86
CA THR A 8 -23.07 -27.55 -3.85
C THR A 8 -23.04 -26.07 -3.48
N VAL A 9 -23.20 -25.71 -2.19
CA VAL A 9 -23.08 -24.31 -1.74
C VAL A 9 -21.66 -23.78 -1.96
N SER A 10 -20.63 -24.58 -1.68
CA SER A 10 -19.23 -24.16 -1.89
C SER A 10 -18.87 -23.96 -3.37
N VAL A 11 -19.45 -24.77 -4.27
CA VAL A 11 -19.22 -24.63 -5.72
C VAL A 11 -19.96 -23.41 -6.29
N ILE A 12 -21.17 -23.11 -5.81
CA ILE A 12 -21.93 -21.94 -6.23
C ILE A 12 -21.24 -20.63 -5.78
N LEU A 13 -20.64 -20.60 -4.58
CA LEU A 13 -19.95 -19.42 -4.06
C LEU A 13 -18.72 -19.02 -4.90
N LEU A 14 -18.02 -20.00 -5.49
CA LEU A 14 -16.80 -19.77 -6.27
C LEU A 14 -17.06 -19.17 -7.66
N ILE A 15 -18.27 -19.28 -8.19
CA ILE A 15 -18.61 -18.81 -9.55
C ILE A 15 -18.97 -17.31 -9.56
N ILE A 16 -19.35 -16.72 -8.42
CA ILE A 16 -19.92 -15.36 -8.35
C ILE A 16 -18.83 -14.25 -8.32
N VAL A 17 -17.55 -14.58 -8.10
CA VAL A 17 -16.53 -13.57 -7.72
C VAL A 17 -15.73 -12.89 -8.87
N PRO A 18 -15.61 -13.36 -10.12
CA PRO A 18 -14.64 -12.74 -11.05
C PRO A 18 -15.25 -11.67 -11.97
N ALA A 19 -16.05 -10.72 -11.45
CA ALA A 19 -16.71 -9.70 -12.30
C ALA A 19 -16.40 -8.23 -11.95
N LEU A 20 -15.36 -7.93 -11.15
CA LEU A 20 -14.99 -6.54 -10.80
C LEU A 20 -13.54 -6.17 -11.11
N ALA A 21 -12.88 -6.90 -12.03
CA ALA A 21 -11.68 -6.41 -12.69
C ALA A 21 -12.07 -5.55 -13.91
N GLY A 22 -12.78 -4.44 -13.65
CA GLY A 22 -13.07 -3.41 -14.64
C GLY A 22 -12.08 -2.25 -14.49
N CYS A 23 -11.05 -2.24 -15.32
CA CYS A 23 -10.21 -1.06 -15.57
C CYS A 23 -10.96 -0.17 -16.57
N GLY A 24 -11.36 1.04 -16.17
CA GLY A 24 -12.10 1.98 -17.01
C GLY A 24 -11.59 3.40 -16.78
N GLY A 25 -10.68 3.84 -17.65
CA GLY A 25 -10.00 5.13 -17.57
C GLY A 25 -10.69 6.30 -18.29
N GLY A 26 -10.19 7.50 -17.95
CA GLY A 26 -10.22 8.73 -18.76
C GLY A 26 -11.30 9.76 -18.40
N ASN A 27 -10.94 10.95 -17.88
CA ASN A 27 -10.65 12.12 -18.73
C ASN A 27 -10.29 13.43 -17.97
N GLN A 28 -9.24 14.12 -18.48
CA GLN A 28 -9.05 15.59 -18.62
C GLN A 28 -8.42 16.49 -17.51
N PRO A 29 -7.81 17.64 -17.90
CA PRO A 29 -6.43 17.99 -17.57
C PRO A 29 -6.32 19.33 -16.83
N SER A 30 -5.17 19.62 -16.22
CA SER A 30 -4.77 21.00 -15.88
C SER A 30 -3.26 21.07 -15.91
N GLY A 31 -2.74 21.91 -16.80
CA GLY A 31 -1.31 22.02 -17.07
C GLY A 31 -0.54 22.75 -16.00
N GLU A 32 0.79 22.61 -16.06
CA GLU A 32 1.74 23.71 -15.86
C GLU A 32 3.15 23.26 -16.29
N THR A 33 3.76 24.06 -17.15
CA THR A 33 5.16 23.95 -17.59
C THR A 33 6.04 24.59 -16.52
N GLY A 34 6.97 23.82 -15.93
CA GLY A 34 7.88 24.29 -14.88
C GLY A 34 9.04 23.32 -14.64
N THR A 35 10.21 23.70 -15.14
CA THR A 35 11.50 23.00 -15.19
C THR A 35 11.95 22.34 -13.87
N GLY A 36 12.04 21.01 -13.88
CA GLY A 36 12.56 20.06 -12.87
C GLY A 36 12.26 18.64 -13.37
N PRO A 37 12.70 17.52 -12.73
CA PRO A 37 12.06 16.22 -12.95
C PRO A 37 10.59 16.38 -12.56
N GLN A 38 9.77 16.76 -13.53
CA GLN A 38 8.36 17.00 -13.35
C GLN A 38 7.75 15.63 -13.11
N VAL A 39 7.57 15.30 -11.83
CA VAL A 39 6.59 14.35 -11.36
C VAL A 39 5.25 14.86 -11.89
N THR A 40 4.92 14.47 -13.13
CA THR A 40 3.66 14.85 -13.75
C THR A 40 2.59 14.16 -12.90
N PRO A 41 1.64 14.89 -12.30
CA PRO A 41 0.50 14.26 -11.67
C PRO A 41 -0.21 13.41 -12.74
N GLY A 42 -0.18 12.08 -12.57
CA GLY A 42 -0.70 11.12 -13.56
C GLY A 42 0.36 10.53 -14.53
N SER A 43 1.65 10.82 -14.35
CA SER A 43 2.72 10.03 -14.97
C SER A 43 2.92 8.73 -14.19
N PRO A 44 3.15 7.58 -14.85
CA PRO A 44 3.33 6.29 -14.18
C PRO A 44 4.50 6.30 -13.19
N VAL A 45 5.52 7.13 -13.43
CA VAL A 45 6.65 7.33 -12.52
C VAL A 45 6.21 8.02 -11.23
N GLY A 46 5.43 9.11 -11.33
CA GLY A 46 4.94 9.82 -10.15
C GLY A 46 3.96 9.01 -9.31
N GLU A 47 3.12 8.21 -9.96
CA GLU A 47 2.24 7.26 -9.28
C GLU A 47 3.04 6.16 -8.54
N ALA A 48 4.09 5.64 -9.17
CA ALA A 48 4.97 4.64 -8.55
C ALA A 48 5.72 5.22 -7.33
N GLU A 49 6.22 6.44 -7.45
CA GLU A 49 6.90 7.14 -6.35
C GLU A 49 5.94 7.41 -5.18
N ALA A 50 4.73 7.87 -5.45
CA ALA A 50 3.70 8.07 -4.44
C ALA A 50 3.30 6.74 -3.76
N ALA A 51 3.17 5.66 -4.54
CA ALA A 51 2.89 4.33 -4.02
C ALA A 51 4.02 3.81 -3.13
N ALA A 52 5.28 4.02 -3.52
CA ALA A 52 6.45 3.67 -2.73
C ALA A 52 6.48 4.46 -1.40
N CYS A 53 6.21 5.77 -1.43
CA CYS A 53 6.06 6.58 -0.22
C CYS A 53 4.96 6.05 0.70
N ALA A 54 3.79 5.71 0.15
CA ALA A 54 2.70 5.15 0.94
C ALA A 54 3.08 3.79 1.57
N ALA A 55 3.79 2.94 0.83
CA ALA A 55 4.29 1.66 1.34
C ALA A 55 5.29 1.87 2.48
N ASN A 56 6.23 2.80 2.33
CA ASN A 56 7.21 3.15 3.34
C ASN A 56 6.55 3.63 4.64
N ARG A 57 5.52 4.47 4.54
CA ARG A 57 4.74 4.91 5.70
C ARG A 57 4.02 3.76 6.41
N ARG A 58 3.47 2.80 5.66
CA ARG A 58 2.84 1.60 6.23
C ARG A 58 3.87 0.72 6.95
N ALA A 59 5.06 0.57 6.38
CA ALA A 59 6.16 -0.17 7.01
C ALA A 59 6.56 0.46 8.35
N ILE A 60 6.73 1.80 8.39
CA ILE A 60 7.03 2.53 9.63
C ILE A 60 5.89 2.36 10.64
N SER A 61 4.63 2.48 10.22
CA SER A 61 3.48 2.31 11.12
C SER A 61 3.43 0.91 11.74
N SER A 62 3.68 -0.13 10.94
CA SER A 62 3.77 -1.51 11.42
C SER A 62 4.91 -1.69 12.43
N ALA A 63 6.09 -1.14 12.12
CA ALA A 63 7.24 -1.19 13.03
C ALA A 63 6.97 -0.47 14.36
N VAL A 64 6.27 0.66 14.34
CA VAL A 64 5.83 1.37 15.57
C VAL A 64 4.89 0.50 16.40
N GLN A 65 3.93 -0.19 15.78
CA GLN A 65 3.02 -1.09 16.49
C GLN A 65 3.77 -2.26 17.12
N GLN A 66 4.72 -2.85 16.39
CA GLN A 66 5.57 -3.91 16.91
C GLN A 66 6.44 -3.43 18.07
N TYR A 67 7.05 -2.25 17.94
CA TYR A 67 7.84 -1.64 19.01
C TYR A 67 6.99 -1.44 20.27
N GLN A 68 5.77 -0.92 20.14
CA GLN A 68 4.85 -0.77 21.27
C GLN A 68 4.46 -2.12 21.90
N ALA A 69 4.21 -3.14 21.09
CA ALA A 69 3.87 -4.47 21.57
C ALA A 69 5.03 -5.13 22.36
N VAL A 70 6.27 -4.88 21.95
CA VAL A 70 7.46 -5.49 22.57
C VAL A 70 8.00 -4.67 23.74
N LYS A 71 8.10 -3.35 23.60
CA LYS A 71 8.70 -2.46 24.61
C LYS A 71 7.68 -1.83 25.56
N GLY A 72 6.38 -1.91 25.24
CA GLY A 72 5.30 -1.33 26.05
C GLY A 72 5.17 0.20 25.96
N GLN A 73 5.93 0.85 25.07
CA GLN A 73 5.92 2.31 24.92
C GLN A 73 6.08 2.69 23.45
N ALA A 74 5.64 3.90 23.07
CA ALA A 74 5.85 4.42 21.73
C ALA A 74 7.33 4.80 21.50
N PRO A 75 7.88 4.60 20.29
CA PRO A 75 9.20 5.09 19.96
C PRO A 75 9.20 6.63 19.94
N THR A 76 10.26 7.25 20.45
CA THR A 76 10.45 8.71 20.43
C THR A 76 11.10 9.19 19.13
N SER A 77 11.73 8.28 18.39
CA SER A 77 12.32 8.55 17.08
C SER A 77 12.26 7.32 16.18
N ILE A 78 12.30 7.54 14.86
CA ILE A 78 12.29 6.44 13.87
C ILE A 78 13.55 5.59 13.98
N GLN A 79 14.68 6.16 14.43
CA GLN A 79 15.94 5.45 14.61
C GLN A 79 15.83 4.30 15.63
N GLN A 80 14.92 4.39 16.60
CA GLN A 80 14.69 3.32 17.57
C GLN A 80 14.02 2.07 16.95
N LEU A 81 13.46 2.21 15.75
CA LEU A 81 12.86 1.09 15.02
C LEU A 81 13.93 0.25 14.29
N VAL A 82 15.14 0.78 14.11
CA VAL A 82 16.24 0.12 13.39
C VAL A 82 17.26 -0.41 14.40
N PRO A 83 17.85 -1.60 14.20
CA PRO A 83 17.57 -2.56 13.14
C PRO A 83 16.47 -3.57 13.48
N GLU A 84 15.92 -3.51 14.70
CA GLU A 84 15.09 -4.58 15.27
C GLU A 84 13.74 -4.74 14.55
N PHE A 85 13.09 -3.63 14.16
CA PHE A 85 11.76 -3.62 13.53
C PHE A 85 11.79 -3.14 12.06
N LEU A 86 12.87 -2.46 11.65
CA LEU A 86 13.13 -2.01 10.29
C LEU A 86 14.61 -2.25 9.95
N GLN A 87 14.91 -2.70 8.73
CA GLN A 87 16.30 -2.87 8.30
C GLN A 87 17.06 -1.54 8.20
N SER A 88 16.37 -0.50 7.74
CA SER A 88 16.85 0.88 7.64
C SER A 88 15.66 1.83 7.64
N VAL A 89 15.92 3.13 7.80
CA VAL A 89 14.86 4.14 7.70
C VAL A 89 14.44 4.28 6.24
N PRO A 90 13.19 3.96 5.87
CA PRO A 90 12.73 4.07 4.49
C PRO A 90 12.68 5.54 4.07
N ALA A 91 13.20 5.86 2.89
CA ALA A 91 13.13 7.20 2.31
C ALA A 91 12.07 7.28 1.20
N CYS A 92 11.40 8.41 1.11
CA CYS A 92 10.50 8.71 0.00
C CYS A 92 11.31 9.05 -1.26
N PRO A 93 11.04 8.42 -2.42
CA PRO A 93 11.77 8.74 -3.66
C PRO A 93 11.48 10.15 -4.18
N SER A 94 10.36 10.75 -3.79
CA SER A 94 9.89 12.05 -4.26
C SER A 94 10.50 13.27 -3.56
N GLY A 95 11.31 13.08 -2.52
CA GLY A 95 11.90 14.15 -1.71
C GLY A 95 11.03 14.61 -0.55
#